data_AF-A0A9E0BDH4-F1
#
_entry.id   AF-A0A9E0BDH4-F1
#
_cell.length_a   1.000
_cell.length_b   1.000
_cell.length_c   1.000
_cell.angle_alpha   90.00
_cell.angle_beta   90.00
_cell.angle_gamma   90.00
#
_symmetry.space_group_name_H-M   'P 1'
#
loop_
_entity.id
_entity.type
_entity.pdbx_description
1 polymer ?
#
loop_
_entity_poly.entity_id
_entity_poly.type
_entity_poly.pdbx_seq_one_letter_code
_entity_poly.pdbx_strand_id
1 'polypeptide(L)'
;MDKIVQTAGRTALGEYAPQFAHFNDDVLFGENWNNQDIDVKTRSIITVVSLMSMGITDSSLKFHLQNAKTHGVTQKEIVAVITHVAFYAGWPKAWAVFNLAKEVWNVNEGDLPYEDEAMRAHAKG
;
A
#
# COMPACT_ATOMS: atom_id res chain seq x y z
N MET A 1 -5.33 17.02 8.83
CA MET A 1 -4.85 15.66 9.09
C MET A 1 -3.87 15.74 10.22
N ASP A 2 -3.93 14.84 11.19
CA ASP A 2 -2.98 14.86 12.30
C ASP A 2 -1.59 14.50 11.80
N LYS A 3 -0.56 15.06 12.45
CA LYS A 3 0.84 14.80 12.09
C LYS A 3 1.13 13.31 12.28
N ILE A 4 1.67 12.66 11.25
CA ILE A 4 2.12 11.28 11.32
C ILE A 4 3.38 11.23 12.19
N VAL A 5 3.36 10.40 13.23
CA VAL A 5 4.49 10.19 14.14
C VAL A 5 4.65 8.69 14.36
N GLN A 6 5.90 8.23 14.36
CA GLN A 6 6.25 6.81 14.46
C GLN A 6 7.46 6.68 15.38
N THR A 7 7.52 5.63 16.21
CA THR A 7 8.62 5.39 17.16
C THR A 7 9.19 3.97 17.10
N ALA A 8 8.82 3.16 16.10
CA ALA A 8 9.22 1.76 16.01
C ALA A 8 10.71 1.62 15.73
N GLY A 9 11.32 2.56 15.01
CA GLY A 9 12.76 2.61 14.83
C GLY A 9 13.46 2.68 16.19
N ARG A 10 13.10 3.66 17.02
CA ARG A 10 13.66 3.80 18.37
C ARG A 10 13.30 2.62 19.28
N THR A 11 12.05 2.16 19.26
CA THR A 11 11.60 1.05 20.11
C THR A 11 12.32 -0.26 19.79
N ALA A 12 12.50 -0.58 18.50
CA ALA A 12 13.08 -1.86 18.09
C ALA A 12 14.60 -1.82 17.96
N LEU A 13 15.18 -0.67 17.55
CA LEU A 13 16.57 -0.56 17.12
C LEU A 13 17.33 0.59 17.81
N GLY A 14 16.74 1.27 18.79
CA GLY A 14 17.32 2.47 19.40
C GLY A 14 18.73 2.27 19.97
N GLU A 15 19.00 1.13 20.61
CA GLU A 15 20.33 0.82 21.14
C GLU A 15 21.27 0.22 20.08
N TYR A 16 20.71 -0.59 19.17
CA TYR A 16 21.49 -1.35 18.20
C TYR A 16 21.91 -0.53 16.97
N ALA A 17 20.98 0.27 16.43
CA ALA A 17 21.17 1.09 15.23
C ALA A 17 20.49 2.47 15.41
N PRO A 18 20.98 3.30 16.35
CA PRO A 18 20.34 4.58 16.72
C PRO A 18 20.17 5.54 15.55
N GLN A 19 21.11 5.58 14.61
CA GLN A 19 21.02 6.46 13.45
C GLN A 19 19.93 6.00 12.47
N PHE A 20 19.78 4.69 12.28
CA PHE A 20 18.70 4.14 11.47
C PHE A 20 17.33 4.41 12.12
N ALA A 21 17.24 4.24 13.45
CA ALA A 21 16.05 4.58 14.22
C ALA A 21 15.63 6.05 14.03
N HIS A 22 16.60 6.98 14.09
CA HIS A 22 16.38 8.40 13.81
C HIS A 22 15.86 8.63 12.39
N PHE A 23 16.50 8.05 11.37
CA PHE A 23 16.04 8.23 9.98
C PHE A 23 14.64 7.66 9.74
N ASN A 24 14.29 6.53 10.37
CA ASN A 24 12.95 5.97 10.27
C ASN A 24 11.91 6.87 10.93
N ASP A 25 12.12 7.23 12.18
CA ASP A 25 11.10 7.87 13.01
C ASP A 25 10.95 9.36 12.68
N ASP A 26 12.09 10.07 12.55
CA ASP A 26 12.09 11.54 12.45
C ASP A 26 12.06 11.98 10.99
N VAL A 27 12.90 11.40 10.13
CA VAL A 27 13.05 11.87 8.74
C VAL A 27 11.99 11.23 7.84
N LEU A 28 11.88 9.90 7.83
CA LEU A 28 10.93 9.21 6.97
C LEU A 28 9.50 9.53 7.42
N PHE A 29 9.10 9.13 8.63
CA PHE A 29 7.73 9.32 9.09
C PHE A 29 7.47 10.74 9.62
N GLY A 30 8.39 11.32 10.39
CA GLY A 30 8.22 12.65 10.99
C GLY A 30 8.27 13.82 9.99
N GLU A 31 8.98 13.69 8.87
CA GLU A 31 9.11 14.73 7.85
C GLU A 31 8.51 14.32 6.50
N ASN A 32 9.09 13.34 5.79
CA ASN A 32 8.71 13.05 4.40
C ASN A 32 7.26 12.56 4.25
N TRP A 33 6.75 11.73 5.16
CA TRP A 33 5.34 11.31 5.17
C TRP A 33 4.38 12.45 5.55
N ASN A 34 4.87 13.50 6.20
CA ASN A 34 4.10 14.70 6.53
C ASN A 34 4.20 15.80 5.45
N ASN A 35 5.05 15.65 4.43
CA ASN A 35 5.04 16.54 3.26
C ASN A 35 3.67 16.42 2.53
N GLN A 36 3.02 17.56 2.30
CA GLN A 36 1.66 17.64 1.76
C GLN A 36 1.59 17.88 0.25
N ASP A 37 2.72 17.89 -0.46
CA ASP A 37 2.75 18.09 -1.92
C ASP A 37 2.13 16.89 -2.66
N ILE A 38 2.13 15.72 -2.01
CA ILE A 38 1.39 14.52 -2.41
C ILE A 38 0.53 14.12 -1.22
N ASP A 39 -0.78 13.99 -1.43
CA ASP A 39 -1.70 13.58 -0.37
C ASP A 39 -1.34 12.17 0.14
N VAL A 40 -1.62 11.91 1.42
CA VAL A 40 -1.15 10.68 2.08
C VAL A 40 -1.77 9.40 1.48
N LYS A 41 -2.98 9.51 0.91
CA LYS A 41 -3.63 8.37 0.25
C LYS A 41 -2.85 8.00 -1.00
N THR A 42 -2.54 8.97 -1.85
CA THR A 42 -1.68 8.78 -3.03
C THR A 42 -0.28 8.30 -2.64
N ARG A 43 0.33 8.87 -1.60
CA ARG A 43 1.64 8.44 -1.08
C ARG A 43 1.64 6.97 -0.61
N SER A 44 0.56 6.54 0.04
CA SER A 44 0.37 5.15 0.46
C SER A 44 0.27 4.20 -0.73
N ILE A 45 -0.50 4.59 -1.76
CA ILE A 45 -0.61 3.83 -3.01
C ILE A 45 0.76 3.68 -3.67
N ILE A 46 1.50 4.78 -3.84
CA ILE A 46 2.83 4.76 -4.46
C ILE A 46 3.76 3.80 -3.71
N THR A 47 3.75 3.85 -2.37
CA THR A 47 4.60 2.97 -1.56
C THR A 47 4.26 1.49 -1.76
N VAL A 48 2.96 1.13 -1.78
CA VAL A 48 2.52 -0.24 -2.08
C VAL A 48 2.97 -0.67 -3.48
N VAL A 49 2.81 0.19 -4.49
CA VAL A 49 3.24 -0.09 -5.86
C VAL A 49 4.75 -0.31 -5.95
N SER A 50 5.55 0.51 -5.25
CA SER A 50 7.00 0.37 -5.21
C SER A 50 7.42 -0.97 -4.60
N LEU A 51 6.86 -1.33 -3.43
CA LEU A 51 7.17 -2.60 -2.76
C LEU A 51 6.74 -3.82 -3.59
N MET A 52 5.53 -3.79 -4.15
CA MET A 52 5.07 -4.82 -5.09
C MET A 52 6.03 -4.95 -6.28
N SER A 53 6.45 -3.83 -6.87
CA SER A 53 7.35 -3.83 -8.04
C SER A 53 8.73 -4.39 -7.73
N MET A 54 9.23 -4.18 -6.50
CA MET A 54 10.47 -4.78 -6.00
C MET A 54 10.33 -6.27 -5.66
N GLY A 55 9.11 -6.81 -5.61
CA GLY A 55 8.85 -8.19 -5.19
C GLY A 55 8.89 -8.39 -3.67
N ILE A 56 8.77 -7.32 -2.89
CA ILE A 56 8.68 -7.40 -1.43
C ILE A 56 7.25 -7.81 -1.06
N THR A 57 7.10 -8.98 -0.46
CA THR A 57 5.80 -9.57 -0.10
C THR A 57 5.83 -10.15 1.31
N ASP A 58 6.42 -9.40 2.24
CA ASP A 58 6.52 -9.75 3.66
C ASP A 58 5.70 -8.80 4.56
N SER A 59 5.97 -8.80 5.86
CA SER A 59 5.30 -7.94 6.85
C SER A 59 5.40 -6.45 6.52
N SER A 60 6.45 -6.01 5.81
CA SER A 60 6.63 -4.62 5.39
C SER A 60 5.53 -4.20 4.43
N LEU A 61 5.25 -5.03 3.40
CA LEU A 61 4.16 -4.73 2.47
C LEU A 61 2.80 -4.82 3.17
N LYS A 62 2.61 -5.80 4.05
CA LYS A 62 1.35 -5.90 4.83
C LYS A 62 1.10 -4.65 5.67
N PHE A 63 2.13 -4.11 6.33
CA PHE A 63 2.03 -2.84 7.06
C PHE A 63 1.59 -1.69 6.15
N HIS A 64 2.19 -1.56 4.95
CA HIS A 64 1.82 -0.49 4.03
C HIS A 64 0.43 -0.66 3.39
N LEU A 65 -0.06 -1.90 3.23
CA LEU A 65 -1.46 -2.16 2.85
C LEU A 65 -2.43 -1.70 3.95
N GLN A 66 -2.13 -2.02 5.23
CA GLN A 66 -2.92 -1.52 6.36
C GLN A 66 -2.90 0.00 6.44
N ASN A 67 -1.72 0.61 6.25
CA ASN A 67 -1.56 2.06 6.24
C ASN A 67 -2.37 2.71 5.09
N ALA A 68 -2.36 2.11 3.90
CA ALA A 68 -3.18 2.55 2.78
C ALA A 68 -4.68 2.51 3.12
N LYS A 69 -5.16 1.43 3.75
CA LYS A 69 -6.56 1.33 4.21
C LYS A 69 -6.90 2.41 5.23
N THR A 70 -6.06 2.60 6.24
CA THR A 70 -6.24 3.66 7.27
C THR A 70 -6.30 5.05 6.65
N HIS A 71 -5.55 5.30 5.57
CA HIS A 71 -5.56 6.55 4.83
C HIS A 71 -6.62 6.61 3.70
N GLY A 72 -7.62 5.72 3.74
CA GLY A 72 -8.82 5.83 2.90
C GLY A 72 -8.67 5.23 1.50
N VAL A 73 -7.66 4.40 1.24
CA VAL A 73 -7.64 3.54 0.05
C VAL A 73 -8.71 2.46 0.22
N THR A 74 -9.69 2.47 -0.67
CA THR A 74 -10.80 1.52 -0.69
C THR A 74 -10.36 0.16 -1.26
N GLN A 75 -11.16 -0.88 -1.01
CA GLN A 75 -10.93 -2.19 -1.64
C GLN A 75 -10.92 -2.07 -3.18
N LYS A 76 -11.86 -1.29 -3.74
CA LYS A 76 -11.95 -1.06 -5.19
C LYS A 76 -10.67 -0.46 -5.76
N GLU A 77 -10.14 0.57 -5.10
CA GLU A 77 -8.91 1.24 -5.55
C GLU A 77 -7.70 0.32 -5.44
N ILE A 78 -7.50 -0.37 -4.32
CA ILE A 78 -6.32 -1.24 -4.17
C ILE A 78 -6.36 -2.43 -5.12
N VAL A 79 -7.55 -3.00 -5.38
CA VAL A 79 -7.74 -4.06 -6.38
C VAL A 79 -7.40 -3.53 -7.77
N ALA A 80 -7.89 -2.34 -8.14
CA ALA A 80 -7.58 -1.74 -9.43
C ALA A 80 -6.08 -1.45 -9.59
N VAL A 81 -5.43 -0.91 -8.56
CA VAL A 81 -3.99 -0.62 -8.54
C VAL A 81 -3.17 -1.90 -8.72
N ILE A 82 -3.40 -2.93 -7.90
CA ILE A 82 -2.64 -4.18 -7.98
C ILE A 82 -2.86 -4.84 -9.35
N THR A 83 -4.10 -4.86 -9.84
CA THR A 83 -4.42 -5.41 -11.17
C THR A 83 -3.71 -4.67 -12.29
N HIS A 84 -3.71 -3.33 -12.25
CA HIS A 84 -3.03 -2.52 -13.25
C HIS A 84 -1.52 -2.73 -13.22
N VAL A 85 -0.92 -2.70 -12.03
CA VAL A 85 0.54 -2.89 -11.86
C VAL A 85 0.97 -4.30 -12.21
N ALA A 86 0.09 -5.31 -12.11
CA ALA A 86 0.39 -6.68 -12.53
C ALA A 86 0.84 -6.78 -14.00
N PHE A 87 0.33 -5.91 -14.89
CA PHE A 87 0.74 -5.86 -16.29
C PHE A 87 2.20 -5.40 -16.47
N TYR A 88 2.73 -4.62 -15.52
CA TYR A 88 4.06 -4.02 -15.60
C TYR A 88 5.08 -4.71 -14.68
N ALA A 89 4.63 -5.21 -13.52
CA ALA A 89 5.47 -5.83 -12.49
C ALA A 89 5.39 -7.36 -12.49
N GLY A 90 4.42 -7.94 -13.21
CA GLY A 90 4.24 -9.38 -13.38
C GLY A 90 3.15 -9.99 -12.49
N TRP A 91 2.42 -10.95 -13.06
CA TRP A 91 1.34 -11.69 -12.41
C TRP A 91 1.73 -12.41 -11.10
N PRO A 92 2.91 -13.06 -10.97
CA PRO A 92 3.29 -13.71 -9.72
C PRO A 92 3.35 -12.75 -8.53
N LYS A 93 3.83 -11.52 -8.75
CA LYS A 93 3.88 -10.49 -7.70
C LYS A 93 2.47 -10.06 -7.30
N ALA A 94 1.58 -9.88 -8.27
CA ALA A 94 0.19 -9.53 -8.01
C ALA A 94 -0.53 -10.59 -7.15
N TRP A 95 -0.36 -11.87 -7.47
CA TRP A 95 -0.90 -12.97 -6.65
C TRP A 95 -0.42 -12.91 -5.20
N ALA A 96 0.88 -12.71 -4.99
CA ALA A 96 1.45 -12.59 -3.65
C ALA A 96 0.90 -11.38 -2.89
N VAL A 97 0.79 -10.22 -3.55
CA VAL A 97 0.21 -9.01 -2.93
C VAL A 97 -1.28 -9.18 -2.63
N PHE A 98 -2.06 -9.80 -3.52
CA PHE A 98 -3.48 -10.06 -3.29
C PHE A 98 -3.74 -10.96 -2.08
N ASN A 99 -2.89 -11.96 -1.84
CA ASN A 99 -2.99 -12.79 -0.66
C ASN A 99 -2.87 -11.95 0.63
N LEU A 100 -1.95 -10.99 0.67
CA LEU A 100 -1.83 -10.05 1.79
C LEU A 100 -3.00 -9.06 1.86
N ALA A 101 -3.46 -8.54 0.71
CA ALA A 101 -4.56 -7.57 0.65
C ALA A 101 -5.88 -8.17 1.18
N LYS A 102 -6.14 -9.46 0.94
CA LYS A 102 -7.31 -10.18 1.48
C LYS A 102 -7.33 -10.26 3.01
N GLU A 103 -6.19 -10.09 3.67
CA GLU A 103 -6.10 -10.04 5.14
C GLU A 103 -6.36 -8.63 5.68
N VAL A 104 -6.42 -7.62 4.81
CA VAL A 104 -6.58 -6.20 5.18
C VAL A 104 -7.98 -5.68 4.83
N TRP A 105 -8.52 -6.02 3.66
CA TRP A 105 -9.88 -5.64 3.24
C TRP A 105 -10.81 -6.86 3.22
N ASN A 106 -12.00 -6.71 3.82
CA ASN A 106 -13.04 -7.73 3.74
C ASN A 106 -13.73 -7.71 2.36
N VAL A 107 -14.29 -8.84 1.94
CA VAL A 107 -15.07 -8.93 0.70
C VAL A 107 -16.29 -8.01 0.81
N ASN A 108 -16.48 -7.10 -0.17
CA ASN A 108 -17.53 -6.08 -0.26
C ASN A 108 -17.31 -4.79 0.55
N GLU A 109 -16.09 -4.51 1.02
CA GLU A 109 -15.72 -3.18 1.54
C GLU A 109 -15.50 -2.19 0.38
N GLY A 110 -16.60 -1.80 -0.27
CA GLY A 110 -16.61 -0.93 -1.44
C GLY A 110 -17.09 -1.68 -2.67
N ASP A 111 -18.18 -1.19 -3.27
CA ASP A 111 -18.85 -1.81 -4.41
C ASP A 111 -17.83 -2.22 -5.49
N LEU A 112 -17.59 -3.53 -5.60
CA LEU A 112 -16.81 -4.18 -6.65
C LEU A 112 -17.78 -4.74 -7.70
N PRO A 113 -18.46 -3.93 -8.55
CA PRO A 113 -19.24 -4.49 -9.64
C PRO A 113 -18.26 -5.01 -10.69
N TYR A 114 -18.05 -6.32 -10.71
CA TYR A 114 -17.46 -7.02 -11.85
C TYR A 114 -18.40 -6.99 -13.08
N GLU A 115 -19.68 -6.68 -12.85
CA GLU A 115 -20.72 -6.61 -13.87
C GLU A 115 -20.92 -5.20 -14.43
N ASP A 116 -19.84 -4.50 -14.76
CA ASP A 116 -19.98 -3.33 -15.62
C ASP A 116 -20.27 -3.82 -17.05
N GLU A 117 -21.41 -3.43 -17.61
CA GLU A 117 -21.90 -3.88 -18.92
C GLU A 117 -20.89 -3.57 -20.04
N ALA A 118 -20.09 -2.51 -19.86
CA ALA A 118 -18.99 -2.13 -20.75
C ALA A 118 -17.87 -3.20 -20.81
N MET A 119 -17.60 -3.91 -19.72
CA MET A 119 -16.57 -4.96 -19.69
C MET A 119 -17.00 -6.22 -20.45
N ARG A 120 -18.30 -6.51 -20.55
CA ARG A 120 -18.82 -7.63 -21.36
C ARG A 120 -18.76 -7.37 -22.86
N ALA A 121 -18.79 -6.11 -23.29
CA ALA A 121 -18.78 -5.74 -24.71
C ALA A 121 -17.47 -6.15 -25.41
N HIS A 122 -16.35 -6.15 -24.69
CA HIS A 122 -15.04 -6.53 -25.25
C HIS A 122 -14.77 -8.05 -25.25
N ALA A 123 -15.56 -8.85 -24.53
CA ALA A 123 -15.37 -10.30 -24.42
C ALA A 123 -16.11 -11.11 -25.50
N LYS A 124 -16.88 -10.46 -26.39
CA LYS A 124 -17.62 -11.09 -27.50
C LYS A 124 -16.92 -10.92 -28.86
N GLY A 125 -15.60 -11.12 -28.88
CA GLY A 125 -14.80 -11.21 -30.11
C GLY A 125 -14.61 -12.65 -30.53
#